data_AF-A0A7V7SWF5-F1
#
_entry.id   AF-A0A7V7SWF5-F1
#
_cell.length_a   1.000
_cell.length_b   1.000
_cell.length_c   1.000
_cell.angle_alpha   90.00
_cell.angle_beta   90.00
_cell.angle_gamma   90.00
#
_symmetry.space_group_name_H-M   'P 1'
#
loop_
_entity.id
_entity.type
_entity.pdbx_description
1 polymer ?
#
loop_
_entity_poly.entity_id
_entity_poly.type
_entity_poly.pdbx_seq_one_letter_code
_entity_poly.pdbx_strand_id
1 'polypeptide(L)'
;MTETGDDLPPGRVAARIVAHLNAGETEAANELFEDYASEDRYHQTLYPVLFDAAEEYHDTGRPAEAVSVMRFVVEQYPDGNAAKEALLYSLFLLRAEAGKADRLMLDEMGVLLDELEGEPQNPAWIQLISTQYWIDRDRPREAKRAFEQFESEWNGRPSYLASYVTEIERWLQTNA
;
A
#
# COMPACT_ATOMS: atom_id res chain seq x y z
N MET A 1 23.31 -15.29 27.22
CA MET A 1 23.91 -15.51 25.89
C MET A 1 23.24 -14.54 24.96
N THR A 2 23.92 -13.46 24.60
CA THR A 2 23.49 -12.51 23.56
C THR A 2 23.82 -13.16 22.22
N GLU A 3 22.80 -13.62 21.49
CA GLU A 3 22.94 -13.97 20.07
C GLU A 3 23.30 -12.67 19.33
N THR A 4 24.49 -12.62 18.73
CA THR A 4 24.90 -11.56 17.81
C THR A 4 24.00 -11.61 16.57
N GLY A 5 23.62 -10.45 16.02
CA GLY A 5 22.62 -10.32 14.94
C GLY A 5 22.93 -11.11 13.66
N ASP A 6 24.21 -11.44 13.41
CA ASP A 6 24.70 -12.12 12.19
C ASP A 6 24.13 -13.53 11.93
N ASP A 7 23.60 -14.21 12.96
CA ASP A 7 23.13 -15.61 12.85
C ASP A 7 21.60 -15.77 12.89
N LEU A 8 20.83 -14.68 13.03
CA LEU A 8 19.37 -14.81 13.08
C LEU A 8 18.79 -15.06 11.68
N PRO A 9 17.89 -16.05 11.52
CA PRO A 9 17.18 -16.24 10.26
C PRO A 9 16.37 -14.98 9.90
N PRO A 10 16.26 -14.61 8.60
CA PRO A 10 15.53 -13.42 8.16
C PRO A 10 14.11 -13.34 8.72
N GLY A 11 13.43 -14.48 8.82
CA GLY A 11 12.10 -14.62 9.44
C GLY A 11 12.01 -14.11 10.87
N ARG A 12 13.02 -14.37 11.71
CA ARG A 12 13.03 -13.88 13.10
C ARG A 12 13.30 -12.38 13.18
N VAL A 13 14.15 -11.86 12.31
CA VAL A 13 14.46 -10.43 12.27
C VAL A 13 13.27 -9.64 11.75
N ALA A 14 12.66 -10.07 10.65
CA ALA A 14 11.43 -9.48 10.13
C ALA A 14 10.31 -9.48 11.16
N ALA A 15 10.09 -10.58 11.88
CA ALA A 15 9.07 -10.63 12.94
C ALA A 15 9.31 -9.60 14.07
N ARG A 16 10.58 -9.34 14.41
CA ARG A 16 10.95 -8.31 15.40
C ARG A 16 10.77 -6.89 14.85
N ILE A 17 11.15 -6.65 13.60
CA ILE A 17 10.89 -5.39 12.89
C ILE A 17 9.38 -5.10 12.90
N VAL A 18 8.56 -6.07 12.49
CA VAL A 18 7.10 -5.95 12.49
C VAL A 18 6.54 -5.69 13.90
N ALA A 19 7.10 -6.33 14.93
CA ALA A 19 6.69 -6.07 16.31
C ALA A 19 6.98 -4.62 16.73
N HIS A 20 8.16 -4.07 16.39
CA HIS A 20 8.49 -2.66 16.63
C HIS A 20 7.54 -1.72 15.85
N LEU A 21 7.27 -2.00 14.57
CA LEU A 21 6.35 -1.20 13.75
C LEU A 21 4.92 -1.19 14.34
N ASN A 22 4.41 -2.32 14.79
CA ASN A 22 3.10 -2.42 15.44
C ASN A 22 3.04 -1.67 16.77
N ALA A 23 4.18 -1.53 17.47
CA ALA A 23 4.29 -0.74 18.69
C ALA A 23 4.47 0.77 18.39
N GLY A 24 4.62 1.18 17.13
CA GLY A 24 4.94 2.55 16.73
C GLY A 24 6.41 2.92 16.96
N GLU A 25 7.28 1.94 17.16
CA GLU A 25 8.70 2.09 17.45
C GLU A 25 9.52 2.08 16.14
N THR A 26 9.21 2.98 15.20
CA THR A 26 9.84 3.01 13.86
C THR A 26 11.36 3.16 13.93
N GLU A 27 11.89 3.93 14.87
CA GLU A 27 13.34 4.09 15.06
C GLU A 27 14.02 2.76 15.42
N ALA A 28 13.44 1.98 16.33
CA ALA A 28 13.97 0.66 16.70
C ALA A 28 13.84 -0.36 15.56
N ALA A 29 12.79 -0.25 14.74
CA ALA A 29 12.64 -1.06 13.53
C ALA A 29 13.74 -0.76 12.50
N ASN A 30 14.06 0.53 12.29
CA ASN A 30 15.14 0.99 11.42
C ASN A 30 16.51 0.53 11.93
N GLU A 31 16.83 0.76 13.20
CA GLU A 31 18.09 0.32 13.81
C GLU A 31 18.31 -1.20 13.62
N LEU A 32 17.27 -2.00 13.89
CA LEU A 32 17.35 -3.45 13.73
C LEU A 32 17.53 -3.87 12.26
N PHE A 33 16.89 -3.16 11.33
CA PHE A 33 17.05 -3.41 9.91
C PHE A 33 18.44 -3.05 9.43
N GLU A 34 18.94 -1.85 9.77
CA GLU A 34 20.28 -1.39 9.40
C GLU A 34 21.38 -2.32 9.92
N ASP A 35 21.27 -2.76 11.18
CA ASP A 35 22.21 -3.71 11.78
C ASP A 35 22.24 -5.04 10.99
N TYR A 36 21.07 -5.59 10.67
CA TYR A 36 20.97 -6.89 9.99
C TYR A 36 21.28 -6.81 8.49
N ALA A 37 20.83 -5.74 7.84
CA ALA A 37 20.90 -5.53 6.40
C ALA A 37 22.18 -4.79 5.97
N SER A 38 23.17 -4.69 6.86
CA SER A 38 24.46 -4.03 6.62
C SER A 38 25.25 -4.62 5.44
N GLU A 39 24.96 -5.86 5.04
CA GLU A 39 25.41 -6.43 3.77
C GLU A 39 24.23 -6.66 2.81
N ASP A 40 24.42 -6.33 1.52
CA ASP A 40 23.39 -6.44 0.46
C ASP A 40 22.69 -7.80 0.42
N ARG A 41 23.43 -8.89 0.68
CA ARG A 41 22.85 -10.24 0.68
C ARG A 41 21.78 -10.43 1.75
N TYR A 42 21.93 -9.79 2.91
CA TYR A 42 20.95 -9.85 3.99
C TYR A 42 19.82 -8.86 3.74
N HIS A 43 20.13 -7.68 3.19
CA HIS A 43 19.14 -6.70 2.77
C HIS A 43 18.09 -7.32 1.83
N GLN A 44 18.53 -8.05 0.80
CA GLN A 44 17.60 -8.68 -0.16
C GLN A 44 16.75 -9.80 0.46
N THR A 45 17.20 -10.44 1.53
CA THR A 45 16.44 -11.53 2.18
C THR A 45 15.28 -11.04 3.04
N LEU A 46 15.30 -9.79 3.50
CA LEU A 46 14.24 -9.25 4.33
C LEU A 46 13.02 -8.80 3.52
N TYR A 47 13.21 -8.32 2.29
CA TYR A 47 12.13 -7.85 1.42
C TYR A 47 10.96 -8.84 1.31
N PRO A 48 11.16 -10.09 0.82
CA PRO A 48 10.03 -11.01 0.65
C PRO A 48 9.34 -11.34 1.98
N VAL A 49 10.09 -11.44 3.07
CA VAL A 49 9.55 -11.79 4.39
C VAL A 49 8.70 -10.66 4.97
N LEU A 50 9.15 -9.41 4.84
CA LEU A 50 8.40 -8.24 5.30
C LEU A 50 7.17 -7.99 4.41
N PHE A 51 7.31 -8.22 3.10
CA PHE A 51 6.19 -8.13 2.16
C PHE A 51 5.10 -9.16 2.49
N ASP A 52 5.47 -10.44 2.66
CA ASP A 52 4.54 -11.51 3.06
C ASP A 52 3.84 -11.22 4.40
N ALA A 53 4.56 -10.63 5.37
CA ALA A 53 3.97 -10.26 6.66
C ALA A 53 2.91 -9.15 6.53
N ALA A 54 3.10 -8.19 5.62
CA ALA A 54 2.08 -7.18 5.33
C ALA A 54 0.89 -7.79 4.56
N GLU A 55 1.12 -8.73 3.64
CA GLU A 55 0.04 -9.48 2.97
C GLU A 55 -0.81 -10.29 3.97
N GLU A 56 -0.20 -10.90 4.98
CA GLU A 56 -0.95 -11.59 6.04
C GLU A 56 -1.89 -10.62 6.80
N TYR A 57 -1.47 -9.37 7.01
CA TYR A 57 -2.36 -8.37 7.60
C TYR A 57 -3.54 -8.00 6.69
N HIS A 58 -3.36 -7.99 5.37
CA HIS A 58 -4.49 -7.83 4.45
C HIS A 58 -5.48 -8.98 4.54
N ASP A 59 -4.98 -10.20 4.47
CA ASP A 59 -5.81 -11.42 4.48
C ASP A 59 -6.58 -11.58 5.78
N THR A 60 -6.05 -11.04 6.88
CA THR A 60 -6.68 -11.06 8.20
C THR A 60 -7.49 -9.81 8.53
N GLY A 61 -7.66 -8.89 7.58
CA GLY A 61 -8.51 -7.69 7.75
C GLY A 61 -7.93 -6.65 8.71
N ARG A 62 -6.60 -6.49 8.70
CA ARG A 62 -5.83 -5.57 9.56
C ARG A 62 -5.10 -4.51 8.71
N PRO A 63 -5.83 -3.63 8.01
CA PRO A 63 -5.23 -2.72 7.03
C PRO A 63 -4.30 -1.68 7.68
N ALA A 64 -4.52 -1.27 8.93
CA ALA A 64 -3.65 -0.32 9.61
C ALA A 64 -2.23 -0.89 9.85
N GLU A 65 -2.14 -2.13 10.29
CA GLU A 65 -0.87 -2.84 10.47
C GLU A 65 -0.20 -3.15 9.13
N ALA A 66 -0.98 -3.52 8.09
CA ALA A 66 -0.47 -3.67 6.73
C ALA A 66 0.19 -2.37 6.22
N VAL A 67 -0.47 -1.22 6.40
CA VAL A 67 0.09 0.10 6.05
C VAL A 67 1.42 0.34 6.78
N SER A 68 1.49 0.09 8.08
CA SER A 68 2.72 0.32 8.86
C SER A 68 3.90 -0.50 8.34
N VAL A 69 3.69 -1.79 8.06
CA VAL A 69 4.74 -2.66 7.52
C VAL A 69 5.08 -2.27 6.08
N MET A 70 4.09 -2.01 5.23
CA MET A 70 4.36 -1.72 3.82
C MET A 70 5.00 -0.34 3.61
N ARG A 71 4.70 0.66 4.45
CA ARG A 71 5.45 1.93 4.49
C ARG A 71 6.93 1.70 4.74
N PHE A 72 7.23 0.86 5.74
CA PHE A 72 8.61 0.49 6.05
C PHE A 72 9.27 -0.22 4.86
N VAL A 73 8.58 -1.17 4.21
CA VAL A 73 9.11 -1.84 3.01
C VAL A 73 9.37 -0.85 1.88
N VAL A 74 8.45 0.07 1.58
CA VAL A 74 8.67 1.07 0.52
C VAL A 74 9.84 2.01 0.84
N GLU A 75 10.02 2.37 2.11
CA GLU A 75 11.16 3.19 2.56
C GLU A 75 12.50 2.48 2.38
N GLN A 76 12.59 1.20 2.77
CA GLN A 76 13.83 0.42 2.65
C GLN A 76 14.09 -0.11 1.22
N TYR A 77 13.03 -0.26 0.41
CA TYR A 77 13.09 -0.81 -0.94
C TYR A 77 12.37 0.10 -1.95
N PRO A 78 12.90 1.31 -2.22
CA PRO A 78 12.22 2.34 -3.00
C PRO A 78 12.00 1.98 -4.48
N ASP A 79 12.73 1.00 -5.02
CA ASP A 79 12.56 0.52 -6.39
C ASP A 79 11.49 -0.60 -6.50
N GLY A 80 10.91 -1.03 -5.37
CA GLY A 80 9.93 -2.12 -5.32
C GLY A 80 8.52 -1.66 -5.68
N ASN A 81 8.18 -1.63 -6.97
CA ASN A 81 6.82 -1.25 -7.43
C ASN A 81 5.72 -2.11 -6.78
N ALA A 82 5.95 -3.42 -6.59
CA ALA A 82 5.00 -4.29 -5.91
C ALA A 82 4.70 -3.82 -4.46
N ALA A 83 5.69 -3.34 -3.72
CA ALA A 83 5.50 -2.78 -2.38
C ALA A 83 4.71 -1.47 -2.42
N LYS A 84 4.97 -0.61 -3.41
CA LYS A 84 4.21 0.63 -3.61
C LYS A 84 2.75 0.36 -3.95
N GLU A 85 2.49 -0.60 -4.84
CA GLU A 85 1.15 -1.05 -5.18
C GLU A 85 0.41 -1.59 -3.94
N ALA A 86 1.06 -2.46 -3.18
CA ALA A 86 0.48 -3.01 -1.96
C ALA A 86 0.23 -1.95 -0.89
N LEU A 87 1.12 -0.95 -0.75
CA LEU A 87 0.92 0.17 0.16
C LEU A 87 -0.29 1.01 -0.27
N LEU A 88 -0.39 1.33 -1.56
CA LEU A 88 -1.53 2.07 -2.11
C LEU A 88 -2.85 1.32 -1.85
N TYR A 89 -2.86 0.01 -2.07
CA TYR A 89 -4.02 -0.83 -1.77
C TYR A 89 -4.36 -0.85 -0.27
N SER A 90 -3.35 -0.92 0.61
CA SER A 90 -3.52 -0.83 2.08
C SER A 90 -4.16 0.48 2.51
N LEU A 91 -3.67 1.60 1.98
CA LEU A 91 -4.22 2.93 2.25
C LEU A 91 -5.66 3.04 1.76
N PHE A 92 -5.98 2.46 0.61
CA PHE A 92 -7.35 2.42 0.10
C PHE A 92 -8.30 1.62 1.00
N LEU A 93 -7.88 0.46 1.50
CA LEU A 93 -8.67 -0.32 2.45
C LEU A 93 -8.88 0.43 3.78
N LEU A 94 -7.83 1.05 4.30
CA LEU A 94 -7.90 1.85 5.53
C LEU A 94 -8.84 3.06 5.35
N ARG A 95 -8.79 3.71 4.18
CA ARG A 95 -9.75 4.76 3.78
C ARG A 95 -11.18 4.24 3.74
N ALA A 96 -11.40 3.04 3.20
CA ALA A 96 -12.73 2.44 3.11
C ALA A 96 -13.30 2.16 4.51
N GLU A 97 -12.48 1.66 5.43
CA GLU A 97 -12.86 1.44 6.84
C GLU A 97 -13.18 2.76 7.57
N ALA A 98 -12.38 3.80 7.35
CA ALA A 98 -12.61 5.13 7.93
C ALA A 98 -13.76 5.91 7.26
N GLY A 99 -14.22 5.47 6.08
CA GLY A 99 -15.25 6.13 5.25
C GLY A 99 -14.74 7.35 4.47
N LYS A 100 -13.60 7.92 4.85
CA LYS A 100 -12.91 9.01 4.13
C LYS A 100 -11.42 9.02 4.49
N ALA A 101 -10.56 9.45 3.57
CA ALA A 101 -9.16 9.69 3.86
C ALA A 101 -8.96 11.03 4.58
N ASP A 102 -7.97 11.09 5.46
CA ASP A 102 -7.46 12.37 5.96
C ASP A 102 -6.45 12.97 4.96
N ARG A 103 -5.97 14.18 5.25
CA ARG A 103 -5.06 14.89 4.36
C ARG A 103 -3.72 14.16 4.17
N LEU A 104 -3.16 13.57 5.23
CA LEU A 104 -1.85 12.93 5.17
C LEU A 104 -1.92 11.66 4.32
N MET A 105 -2.97 10.86 4.53
CA MET A 105 -3.26 9.70 3.69
C MET A 105 -3.45 10.09 2.22
N LEU A 106 -4.20 11.16 1.94
CA LEU A 106 -4.35 11.64 0.56
C LEU A 106 -3.04 12.13 -0.04
N ASP A 107 -2.19 12.81 0.73
CA ASP A 107 -0.89 13.29 0.21
C ASP A 107 0.01 12.08 -0.12
N GLU A 108 0.03 11.04 0.71
CA GLU A 108 0.78 9.80 0.46
C GLU A 108 0.23 9.00 -0.73
N MET A 109 -1.10 8.81 -0.81
CA MET A 109 -1.73 8.14 -1.94
C MET A 109 -1.42 8.86 -3.26
N GLY A 110 -1.39 10.20 -3.25
CA GLY A 110 -1.04 10.99 -4.42
C GLY A 110 0.38 10.72 -4.90
N VAL A 111 1.36 10.69 -4.00
CA VAL A 111 2.76 10.35 -4.34
C VAL A 111 2.85 8.95 -4.94
N LEU A 112 2.20 7.97 -4.33
CA LEU A 112 2.20 6.59 -4.85
C LEU A 112 1.54 6.48 -6.22
N LEU A 113 0.41 7.17 -6.43
CA LEU A 113 -0.26 7.20 -7.73
C LEU A 113 0.62 7.83 -8.81
N ASP A 114 1.33 8.92 -8.50
CA ASP A 114 2.25 9.59 -9.43
C ASP A 114 3.45 8.69 -9.76
N GLU A 115 4.00 7.99 -8.77
CA GLU A 115 5.13 7.06 -8.98
C GLU A 115 4.75 5.80 -9.76
N LEU A 116 3.52 5.33 -9.58
CA LEU A 116 2.98 4.19 -10.32
C LEU A 116 2.45 4.60 -11.70
N GLU A 117 2.25 5.90 -11.97
CA GLU A 117 1.73 6.37 -13.26
C GLU A 117 2.68 6.00 -14.42
N GLY A 118 2.10 5.43 -15.49
CA GLY A 118 2.85 5.12 -16.71
C GLY A 118 3.41 3.69 -16.80
N GLU A 119 3.24 2.86 -15.77
CA GLU A 119 3.58 1.44 -15.82
C GLU A 119 2.55 0.66 -16.67
N PRO A 120 2.93 0.09 -17.84
CA PRO A 120 1.99 -0.49 -18.80
C PRO A 120 1.22 -1.72 -18.30
N GLN A 121 1.62 -2.28 -17.15
CA GLN A 121 1.07 -3.49 -16.55
C GLN A 121 0.25 -3.19 -15.29
N ASN A 122 0.01 -1.92 -14.98
CA ASN A 122 -0.72 -1.56 -13.79
C ASN A 122 -2.11 -2.22 -13.78
N PRO A 123 -2.48 -2.89 -12.68
CA PRO A 123 -3.79 -3.49 -12.58
C PRO A 123 -4.87 -2.40 -12.55
N ALA A 124 -6.01 -2.67 -13.21
CA ALA A 124 -7.12 -1.73 -13.35
C ALA A 124 -7.61 -1.16 -12.00
N TRP A 125 -7.43 -1.88 -10.89
CA TRP A 125 -7.79 -1.37 -9.56
C TRP A 125 -7.03 -0.10 -9.17
N ILE A 126 -5.84 0.17 -9.71
CA ILE A 126 -5.12 1.43 -9.48
C ILE A 126 -5.93 2.62 -10.01
N GLN A 127 -6.56 2.48 -11.18
CA GLN A 127 -7.42 3.53 -11.73
C GLN A 127 -8.69 3.75 -10.90
N LEU A 128 -9.21 2.67 -10.31
CA LEU A 128 -10.33 2.76 -9.37
C LEU A 128 -9.93 3.48 -8.08
N ILE A 129 -8.72 3.23 -7.55
CA ILE A 129 -8.19 3.98 -6.40
C ILE A 129 -7.95 5.44 -6.77
N SER A 130 -7.36 5.72 -7.95
CA SER A 130 -7.17 7.07 -8.46
C SER A 130 -8.49 7.84 -8.54
N THR A 131 -9.56 7.18 -9.00
CA THR A 131 -10.90 7.76 -9.00
C THR A 131 -11.34 8.15 -7.59
N GLN A 132 -11.24 7.23 -6.62
CA GLN A 132 -11.64 7.52 -5.23
C GLN A 132 -10.78 8.61 -4.59
N TYR A 133 -9.48 8.64 -4.90
CA TYR A 133 -8.56 9.67 -4.47
C TYR A 133 -9.02 11.06 -4.93
N TRP A 134 -9.41 11.21 -6.20
CA TRP A 134 -9.92 12.48 -6.72
C TRP A 134 -11.29 12.86 -6.17
N ILE A 135 -12.15 11.88 -5.87
CA ILE A 135 -13.41 12.11 -5.14
C ILE A 135 -13.12 12.69 -3.76
N ASP A 136 -12.20 12.09 -3.00
CA ASP A 136 -11.85 12.54 -1.65
C ASP A 136 -11.15 13.92 -1.64
N ARG A 137 -10.55 14.32 -2.77
CA ARG A 137 -9.96 15.66 -3.00
C ARG A 137 -10.97 16.71 -3.48
N ASP A 138 -12.25 16.36 -3.67
CA ASP A 138 -13.28 17.22 -4.25
C ASP A 138 -12.92 17.72 -5.66
N ARG A 139 -12.41 16.79 -6.50
CA ARG A 139 -11.93 17.04 -7.87
C ARG A 139 -12.71 16.18 -8.87
N PRO A 140 -13.99 16.50 -9.15
CA PRO A 140 -14.90 15.62 -9.89
C PRO A 140 -14.51 15.43 -11.36
N ARG A 141 -13.84 16.40 -11.98
CA ARG A 141 -13.39 16.28 -13.39
C ARG A 141 -12.26 15.28 -13.52
N GLU A 142 -11.32 15.32 -12.59
CA GLU A 142 -10.20 14.40 -12.49
C GLU A 142 -10.68 13.00 -12.13
N ALA A 143 -11.60 12.90 -11.15
CA ALA A 143 -12.26 11.64 -10.80
C ALA A 143 -12.95 11.01 -12.01
N LYS A 144 -13.69 11.80 -12.79
CA LYS A 144 -14.36 11.31 -14.00
C LYS A 144 -13.38 10.75 -15.03
N ARG A 145 -12.26 11.42 -15.27
CA ARG A 145 -11.24 10.93 -16.23
C ARG A 145 -10.60 9.62 -15.79
N ALA A 146 -10.22 9.52 -14.51
CA ALA A 146 -9.67 8.29 -13.95
C ALA A 146 -10.70 7.14 -14.04
N PHE A 147 -11.98 7.44 -13.79
CA PHE A 147 -13.05 6.46 -13.87
C PHE A 147 -13.31 5.98 -15.30
N GLU A 148 -13.35 6.89 -16.27
CA GLU A 148 -13.48 6.54 -17.70
C GLU A 148 -12.33 5.63 -18.17
N GLN A 149 -11.10 5.88 -17.67
CA GLN A 149 -9.96 5.01 -17.94
C GLN A 149 -10.14 3.63 -17.32
N PHE A 150 -10.54 3.55 -16.04
CA PHE A 150 -10.89 2.29 -15.39
C PHE A 150 -11.94 1.50 -16.17
N GLU A 151 -13.06 2.12 -16.56
CA GLU A 151 -14.14 1.46 -17.29
C GLU A 151 -13.69 0.93 -18.66
N SER A 152 -12.75 1.62 -19.32
CA SER A 152 -12.23 1.18 -20.62
C SER A 152 -11.44 -0.13 -20.54
N GLU A 153 -10.85 -0.42 -19.38
CA GLU A 153 -10.03 -1.62 -19.11
C GLU A 153 -10.81 -2.69 -18.34
N TRP A 154 -11.82 -2.29 -17.56
CA TRP A 154 -12.58 -3.19 -16.70
C TRP A 154 -13.61 -4.01 -17.49
N ASN A 155 -13.36 -5.31 -17.60
CA ASN A 155 -14.25 -6.26 -18.27
C ASN A 155 -15.41 -6.76 -17.39
N GLY A 156 -15.73 -6.04 -16.31
CA GLY A 156 -16.70 -6.47 -15.29
C GLY A 156 -16.13 -7.46 -14.26
N ARG A 157 -14.81 -7.70 -14.24
CA ARG A 157 -14.14 -8.55 -13.24
C ARG A 157 -13.05 -7.79 -12.46
N PRO A 158 -12.89 -8.07 -11.15
CA PRO A 158 -13.71 -8.99 -10.38
C PRO A 158 -15.11 -8.43 -10.09
N SER A 159 -16.12 -9.30 -10.12
CA SER A 159 -17.53 -8.89 -10.04
C SER A 159 -17.93 -8.31 -8.68
N TYR A 160 -17.15 -8.57 -7.63
CA TYR A 160 -17.39 -7.97 -6.31
C TYR A 160 -17.18 -6.44 -6.32
N LEU A 161 -16.46 -5.88 -7.29
CA LEU A 161 -16.32 -4.44 -7.45
C LEU A 161 -17.57 -3.78 -8.06
N ALA A 162 -18.49 -4.54 -8.66
CA ALA A 162 -19.58 -3.98 -9.45
C ALA A 162 -20.47 -2.99 -8.67
N SER A 163 -20.78 -3.29 -7.40
CA SER A 163 -21.57 -2.37 -6.57
C SER A 163 -20.84 -1.05 -6.32
N TYR A 164 -19.54 -1.12 -6.08
CA TYR A 164 -18.70 0.05 -5.83
C TYR A 164 -18.55 0.92 -7.09
N VAL A 165 -18.37 0.29 -8.25
CA VAL A 165 -18.36 0.96 -9.55
C VAL A 165 -19.68 1.72 -9.79
N THR A 166 -20.83 1.09 -9.55
CA THR A 166 -22.14 1.75 -9.65
C THR A 166 -22.32 2.93 -8.68
N GLU A 167 -21.72 2.86 -7.49
CA GLU A 167 -21.76 3.97 -6.53
C GLU A 167 -20.94 5.17 -7.01
N ILE A 168 -19.74 4.93 -7.55
CA ILE A 168 -18.91 5.96 -8.16
C ILE A 168 -19.61 6.60 -9.35
N GLU A 169 -20.19 5.81 -10.27
CA GLU A 169 -20.97 6.32 -11.41
C GLU A 169 -22.06 7.29 -10.96
N ARG A 170 -22.84 6.90 -9.94
CA ARG A 170 -23.93 7.73 -9.40
C ARG A 170 -23.39 9.02 -8.80
N TRP A 171 -22.28 8.95 -8.08
CA TRP A 171 -21.64 10.15 -7.52
C TRP A 171 -21.18 11.09 -8.64
N LEU A 172 -20.52 10.57 -9.68
CA LEU A 172 -20.03 11.37 -10.81
C LEU A 172 -21.17 12.01 -11.60
N GLN A 173 -22.30 11.32 -11.80
CA GLN A 173 -23.48 11.90 -12.46
C GLN A 173 -24.07 13.10 -11.70
N THR A 174 -23.86 13.16 -10.39
CA THR A 174 -24.41 14.21 -9.53
C THR A 174 -23.44 15.39 -9.34
N ASN A 175 -22.12 15.15 -9.44
CA ASN A 175 -21.10 16.10 -9.03
C ASN A 175 -20.13 16.54 -10.15
N ALA A 176 -20.16 15.93 -11.34
CA ALA A 176 -19.23 16.21 -12.46
C ALA A 176 -19.77 17.16 -13.54
#